data_AF-A0A6B8VK70-F1
#
_entry.id   AF-A0A6B8VK70-F1
#
_cell.length_a   1.000
_cell.length_b   1.000
_cell.length_c   1.000
_cell.angle_alpha   90.00
_cell.angle_beta   90.00
_cell.angle_gamma   90.00
#
_symmetry.space_group_name_H-M   'P 1'
#
loop_
_entity.id
_entity.type
_entity.pdbx_description
1 polymer ?
#
loop_
_entity_poly.entity_id
_entity_poly.type
_entity_poly.pdbx_seq_one_letter_code
_entity_poly.pdbx_strand_id
1 'polypeptide(L)'
;MRLHRIFLAGFAMALALTGCASNETDAPTEVTVGRVPSATLPPTTRPPVQCENQNLDLMETAFGAWLGSQIIPTDQPGTSYYFTVADNQFNPCSDLSWVMLSGTNGNAGQDDGNGNGLVHALVFFTGEDLFTDPAPRQFKEAASVERIDDRSITVTYRRTAESVTEEHPVDYRLDDGRLLGEERLPAEQRDNVRLDLTRVGPPTEDPPRLFGNANYRPWDQEFPMGRQYSLMMGEKKIACDFATFNGMQLVCYSETALPWPLKTGDREADAGSMANIALLNFQDPGEVRTDVGTFPSQESTFEMLPDASVTRIGDIIIDTRSDVVKIHDANRAYLLGEGIAETLGVPTLQLDTSRYPQDLIPWEG
;
A
#
# COMPACT_ATOMS: atom_id res chain seq x y z
N MET A 1 -16.76 -19.72 56.72
CA MET A 1 -17.32 -18.96 57.85
C MET A 1 -16.42 -17.74 58.10
N ARG A 2 -17.00 -16.54 57.98
CA ARG A 2 -16.59 -15.18 58.45
C ARG A 2 -15.08 -14.84 58.61
N LEU A 3 -14.51 -13.94 57.80
CA LEU A 3 -14.52 -12.45 57.83
C LEU A 3 -13.61 -11.80 58.88
N HIS A 4 -12.63 -10.98 58.44
CA HIS A 4 -12.42 -9.53 58.73
C HIS A 4 -11.15 -9.04 57.99
N ARG A 5 -11.23 -8.14 56.99
CA ARG A 5 -11.23 -6.64 57.01
C ARG A 5 -9.86 -6.01 57.36
N ILE A 6 -9.13 -5.46 56.37
CA ILE A 6 -9.00 -4.03 55.94
C ILE A 6 -8.19 -3.15 56.92
N PHE A 7 -7.11 -2.49 56.44
CA PHE A 7 -6.75 -1.05 56.58
C PHE A 7 -5.46 -0.78 55.75
N LEU A 8 -5.48 -0.04 54.63
CA LEU A 8 -5.43 1.43 54.41
C LEU A 8 -4.02 2.07 54.53
N ALA A 9 -3.57 2.54 53.35
CA ALA A 9 -2.76 3.70 52.98
C ALA A 9 -1.83 4.40 53.98
N GLY A 10 -0.67 4.80 53.42
CA GLY A 10 0.00 6.05 53.80
C GLY A 10 1.51 5.91 53.82
N PHE A 11 2.20 6.46 52.82
CA PHE A 11 3.52 7.00 53.10
C PHE A 11 3.76 8.28 52.31
N ALA A 12 3.93 9.35 53.08
CA ALA A 12 4.30 10.67 52.65
C ALA A 12 5.83 10.81 52.61
N MET A 13 6.30 11.45 51.55
CA MET A 13 7.35 12.48 51.47
C MET A 13 8.37 12.61 52.62
N ALA A 14 9.66 12.55 52.27
CA ALA A 14 10.70 13.36 52.92
C ALA A 14 11.90 13.59 51.97
N LEU A 15 12.05 14.83 51.52
CA LEU A 15 13.33 15.41 51.08
C LEU A 15 14.15 15.79 52.32
N ALA A 16 15.46 15.53 52.32
CA ALA A 16 16.43 16.38 53.02
C ALA A 16 17.85 16.21 52.46
N LEU A 17 18.45 17.35 52.14
CA LEU A 17 19.83 17.57 51.72
C LEU A 17 20.85 17.30 52.84
N THR A 18 22.09 17.01 52.46
CA THR A 18 23.40 17.40 53.06
C THR A 18 24.46 16.40 52.55
N GLY A 19 25.71 16.73 52.23
CA GLY A 19 26.50 17.94 52.30
C GLY A 19 27.87 17.63 51.64
N CYS A 20 28.56 18.68 51.18
CA CYS A 20 29.92 18.60 50.64
C CYS A 20 30.95 18.50 51.77
N ALA A 21 31.96 17.62 51.65
CA ALA A 21 33.31 17.89 52.11
C ALA A 21 34.32 16.98 51.40
N SER A 22 35.39 17.62 50.96
CA SER A 22 36.52 17.23 50.12
C SER A 22 37.51 16.25 50.76
N ASN A 23 38.20 15.45 49.94
CA ASN A 23 39.66 15.32 50.03
C ASN A 23 40.27 14.80 48.72
N GLU A 24 41.35 15.48 48.32
CA GLU A 24 42.24 15.22 47.19
C GLU A 24 42.91 13.84 47.26
N THR A 25 43.07 13.18 46.11
CA THR A 25 44.22 12.31 45.84
C THR A 25 44.51 12.32 44.34
N ASP A 26 45.78 12.49 44.03
CA ASP A 26 46.44 12.70 42.74
C ASP A 26 46.00 11.78 41.58
N ALA A 27 46.04 12.38 40.38
CA ALA A 27 45.86 11.76 39.08
C ALA A 27 47.06 10.89 38.65
N PRO A 28 46.83 9.97 37.70
CA PRO A 28 47.76 9.78 36.61
C PRO A 28 47.13 10.07 35.25
N THR A 29 47.95 10.67 34.39
CA THR A 29 47.76 11.08 33.00
C THR A 29 47.08 10.04 32.11
N GLU A 30 45.96 10.41 31.47
CA GLU A 30 45.38 9.65 30.36
C GLU A 30 45.55 10.42 29.04
N VAL A 31 46.06 9.70 28.04
CA VAL A 31 46.44 10.16 26.71
C VAL A 31 45.19 10.57 25.93
N THR A 32 45.14 11.82 25.49
CA THR A 32 44.11 12.33 24.58
C THR A 32 44.30 11.70 23.19
N VAL A 33 43.49 10.69 22.85
CA VAL A 33 43.30 10.26 21.45
C VAL A 33 42.20 11.13 20.86
N GLY A 34 42.58 12.05 19.97
CA GLY A 34 41.67 12.92 19.26
C GLY A 34 40.62 12.12 18.48
N ARG A 35 39.35 12.31 18.85
CA ARG A 35 38.21 11.84 18.06
C ARG A 35 38.18 12.62 16.76
N VAL A 36 38.51 11.95 15.66
CA VAL A 36 38.27 12.46 14.30
C VAL A 36 36.76 12.75 14.19
N PRO A 37 36.33 13.97 13.80
CA PRO A 37 34.93 14.21 13.54
C PRO A 37 34.52 13.34 12.36
N SER A 38 33.57 12.43 12.61
CA SER A 38 32.87 11.69 11.56
C SER A 38 32.11 12.72 10.74
N ALA A 39 32.60 13.02 9.54
CA ALA A 39 31.89 13.87 8.61
C ALA A 39 30.65 13.12 8.13
N THR A 40 29.50 13.42 8.73
CA THR A 40 28.20 13.08 8.15
C THR A 40 28.09 13.84 6.83
N LEU A 41 28.21 13.13 5.72
CA LEU A 41 27.90 13.68 4.41
C LEU A 41 26.42 14.12 4.40
N PRO A 42 26.10 15.30 3.88
CA PRO A 42 24.72 15.70 3.69
C PRO A 42 24.03 14.70 2.74
N PRO A 43 22.74 14.39 2.93
CA PRO A 43 21.99 13.60 1.97
C PRO A 43 22.12 14.29 0.61
N THR A 44 22.64 13.56 -0.36
CA THR A 44 22.75 14.04 -1.73
C THR A 44 21.34 13.97 -2.31
N THR A 45 20.51 14.97 -2.03
CA THR A 45 19.25 15.17 -2.73
C THR A 45 19.58 15.51 -4.17
N ARG A 46 19.70 14.48 -5.03
CA ARG A 46 19.65 14.68 -6.47
C ARG A 46 18.36 15.45 -6.77
N PRO A 47 18.40 16.51 -7.60
CA PRO A 47 17.19 17.15 -8.06
C PRO A 47 16.30 16.10 -8.73
N PRO A 48 14.96 16.18 -8.57
CA PRO A 48 14.05 15.22 -9.18
C PRO A 48 14.26 15.24 -10.69
N VAL A 49 14.54 14.06 -11.27
CA VAL A 49 14.64 13.89 -12.71
C VAL A 49 13.24 14.14 -13.27
N GLN A 50 13.05 15.26 -13.96
CA GLN A 50 11.81 15.53 -14.69
C GLN A 50 11.91 14.82 -16.05
N CYS A 51 11.06 13.82 -16.25
CA CYS A 51 10.82 13.20 -17.56
C CYS A 51 9.35 13.38 -17.94
N GLU A 52 9.03 13.17 -19.22
CA GLU A 52 7.69 13.41 -19.80
C GLU A 52 6.57 12.73 -19.01
N ASN A 53 6.82 11.50 -18.53
CA ASN A 53 5.83 10.67 -17.86
C ASN A 53 6.15 10.42 -16.37
N GLN A 54 6.68 11.43 -15.66
CA GLN A 54 7.07 11.31 -14.24
C GLN A 54 5.95 10.77 -13.31
N ASN A 55 4.69 11.02 -13.66
CA ASN A 55 3.52 10.61 -12.87
C ASN A 55 2.85 9.32 -13.40
N LEU A 56 3.50 8.58 -14.31
CA LEU A 56 2.93 7.34 -14.84
C LEU A 56 2.68 6.33 -13.71
N ASP A 57 1.45 5.83 -13.60
CA ASP A 57 1.11 4.79 -12.64
C ASP A 57 1.63 3.43 -13.13
N LEU A 58 2.09 2.56 -12.23
CA LEU A 58 2.49 1.21 -12.60
C LEU A 58 1.37 0.44 -13.33
N MET A 59 0.10 0.67 -12.96
CA MET A 59 -1.07 0.11 -13.63
C MET A 59 -1.18 0.55 -15.09
N GLU A 60 -0.62 1.69 -15.49
CA GLU A 60 -0.70 2.18 -16.87
C GLU A 60 0.42 1.64 -17.77
N THR A 61 1.35 0.85 -17.22
CA THR A 61 2.44 0.20 -17.98
C THR A 61 1.97 -1.08 -18.67
N ALA A 62 2.82 -1.69 -19.50
CA ALA A 62 2.55 -3.02 -20.04
C ALA A 62 2.29 -4.08 -18.96
N PHE A 63 2.87 -3.91 -17.76
CA PHE A 63 2.65 -4.81 -16.63
C PHE A 63 1.23 -4.70 -16.04
N GLY A 64 0.51 -3.61 -16.32
CA GLY A 64 -0.89 -3.41 -15.95
C GLY A 64 -1.84 -4.53 -16.41
N ALA A 65 -1.48 -5.23 -17.49
CA ALA A 65 -2.22 -6.39 -18.00
C ALA A 65 -2.38 -7.54 -16.99
N TRP A 66 -1.51 -7.62 -15.98
CA TRP A 66 -1.59 -8.63 -14.92
C TRP A 66 -1.87 -8.06 -13.52
N LEU A 67 -1.67 -6.75 -13.32
CA LEU A 67 -1.92 -6.11 -12.03
C LEU A 67 -3.39 -6.13 -11.61
N GLY A 68 -4.31 -6.10 -12.58
CA GLY A 68 -5.75 -6.10 -12.29
C GLY A 68 -6.24 -7.40 -11.65
N SER A 69 -5.81 -8.55 -12.19
CA SER A 69 -6.18 -9.87 -11.65
C SER A 69 -5.28 -10.33 -10.51
N GLN A 70 -4.09 -9.73 -10.36
CA GLN A 70 -3.06 -10.18 -9.43
C GLN A 70 -2.65 -11.64 -9.66
N ILE A 71 -2.76 -12.12 -10.91
CA ILE A 71 -2.46 -13.49 -11.30
C ILE A 71 -1.63 -13.48 -12.59
N ILE A 72 -0.49 -14.17 -12.57
CA ILE A 72 0.40 -14.34 -13.74
C ILE A 72 0.59 -15.83 -14.00
N PRO A 73 0.38 -16.32 -15.24
CA PRO A 73 0.79 -17.68 -15.58
C PRO A 73 2.29 -17.89 -15.35
N THR A 74 2.71 -19.13 -15.12
CA THR A 74 4.13 -19.47 -15.02
C THR A 74 4.57 -20.36 -16.19
N ASP A 75 5.87 -20.51 -16.38
CA ASP A 75 6.45 -21.45 -17.35
C ASP A 75 6.16 -22.93 -17.01
N GLN A 76 5.57 -23.20 -15.84
CA GLN A 76 5.07 -24.53 -15.47
C GLN A 76 3.61 -24.71 -15.91
N PRO A 77 3.31 -25.77 -16.69
CA PRO A 77 1.95 -26.04 -17.14
C PRO A 77 0.93 -26.14 -16.00
N GLY A 78 -0.20 -25.44 -16.14
CA GLY A 78 -1.30 -25.46 -15.16
C GLY A 78 -1.03 -24.68 -13.87
N THR A 79 0.11 -24.00 -13.76
CA THR A 79 0.49 -23.24 -12.56
C THR A 79 0.39 -21.74 -12.82
N SER A 80 -0.16 -21.03 -11.83
CA SER A 80 -0.33 -19.58 -11.81
C SER A 80 0.31 -19.01 -10.54
N TYR A 81 0.86 -17.82 -10.65
CA TYR A 81 1.39 -17.06 -9.53
C TYR A 81 0.39 -16.00 -9.10
N TYR A 82 -0.17 -16.17 -7.89
CA TYR A 82 -1.08 -15.24 -7.25
C TYR A 82 -0.24 -14.29 -6.40
N PHE A 83 -0.27 -12.99 -6.69
CA PHE A 83 0.72 -12.06 -6.17
C PHE A 83 0.12 -10.76 -5.64
N THR A 84 0.84 -10.14 -4.73
CA THR A 84 0.65 -8.74 -4.37
C THR A 84 1.94 -7.96 -4.67
N VAL A 85 1.82 -6.66 -4.89
CA VAL A 85 2.99 -5.77 -5.02
C VAL A 85 3.56 -5.53 -3.63
N ALA A 86 4.74 -6.09 -3.35
CA ALA A 86 5.40 -6.00 -2.04
C ALA A 86 6.29 -4.76 -1.91
N ASP A 87 6.94 -4.35 -3.00
CA ASP A 87 7.74 -3.12 -3.07
C ASP A 87 7.65 -2.54 -4.49
N ASN A 88 7.21 -1.29 -4.59
CA ASN A 88 7.06 -0.58 -5.87
C ASN A 88 8.18 0.44 -6.03
N GLN A 89 9.25 0.05 -6.73
CA GLN A 89 10.37 0.92 -7.08
C GLN A 89 10.37 1.30 -8.57
N PHE A 90 9.24 1.09 -9.26
CA PHE A 90 9.04 1.50 -10.65
C PHE A 90 9.29 2.99 -10.78
N ASN A 91 10.05 3.41 -11.79
CA ASN A 91 10.30 4.82 -12.04
C ASN A 91 10.43 5.05 -13.55
N PRO A 92 9.46 5.72 -14.19
CA PRO A 92 9.47 5.97 -15.63
C PRO A 92 10.63 6.86 -16.07
N CYS A 93 11.27 7.58 -15.14
CA CYS A 93 12.41 8.45 -15.41
C CYS A 93 13.78 7.79 -15.15
N SER A 94 13.82 6.50 -14.80
CA SER A 94 15.05 5.78 -14.46
C SER A 94 15.43 4.78 -15.55
N ASP A 95 16.73 4.68 -15.86
CA ASP A 95 17.22 3.69 -16.81
C ASP A 95 16.90 2.26 -16.36
N LEU A 96 17.03 1.96 -15.06
CA LEU A 96 16.62 0.70 -14.45
C LEU A 96 15.73 0.95 -13.22
N SER A 97 14.54 0.34 -13.22
CA SER A 97 13.63 0.31 -12.07
C SER A 97 13.01 -1.09 -11.91
N TRP A 98 12.38 -1.36 -10.76
CA TRP A 98 11.85 -2.69 -10.46
C TRP A 98 10.59 -2.66 -9.61
N VAL A 99 9.84 -3.76 -9.65
CA VAL A 99 8.74 -4.06 -8.75
C VAL A 99 8.97 -5.43 -8.15
N MET A 100 8.93 -5.54 -6.83
CA MET A 100 8.96 -6.81 -6.13
C MET A 100 7.54 -7.32 -5.93
N LEU A 101 7.28 -8.52 -6.44
CA LEU A 101 6.05 -9.26 -6.22
C LEU A 101 6.24 -10.21 -5.05
N SER A 102 5.17 -10.48 -4.30
CA SER A 102 5.14 -11.48 -3.23
C SER A 102 3.84 -12.26 -3.30
N GLY A 103 3.92 -13.58 -3.22
CA GLY A 103 2.77 -14.40 -3.56
C GLY A 103 3.05 -15.88 -3.48
N THR A 104 2.17 -16.66 -4.07
CA THR A 104 2.20 -18.13 -4.02
C THR A 104 1.83 -18.70 -5.37
N ASN A 105 2.34 -19.91 -5.66
CA ASN A 105 1.91 -20.65 -6.83
C ASN A 105 0.67 -21.48 -6.49
N GLY A 106 -0.31 -21.46 -7.38
CA GLY A 106 -1.53 -22.26 -7.31
C GLY A 106 -1.97 -22.74 -8.68
N ASN A 107 -3.07 -23.48 -8.72
CA ASN A 107 -3.67 -23.99 -9.95
C ASN A 107 -5.06 -23.36 -10.09
N ALA A 108 -5.31 -22.68 -11.21
CA ALA A 108 -6.60 -22.08 -11.49
C ALA A 108 -7.72 -23.15 -11.42
N GLY A 109 -8.68 -22.98 -10.51
CA GLY A 109 -9.82 -23.89 -10.34
C GLY A 109 -9.64 -25.06 -9.38
N GLN A 110 -8.50 -25.21 -8.69
CA GLN A 110 -8.30 -26.23 -7.64
C GLN A 110 -7.78 -25.66 -6.33
N ASP A 111 -6.81 -24.74 -6.38
CA ASP A 111 -6.23 -24.07 -5.22
C ASP A 111 -5.69 -22.72 -5.66
N ASP A 112 -6.23 -21.65 -5.08
CA ASP A 112 -5.88 -20.26 -5.34
C ASP A 112 -4.46 -19.90 -4.83
N GLY A 113 -3.64 -20.91 -4.56
CA GLY A 113 -2.29 -20.75 -4.04
C GLY A 113 -2.26 -20.56 -2.52
N ASN A 114 -3.14 -21.18 -1.74
CA ASN A 114 -3.08 -21.10 -0.27
C ASN A 114 -1.93 -21.94 0.36
N GLY A 115 -0.90 -22.27 -0.44
CA GLY A 115 0.23 -23.08 -0.02
C GLY A 115 1.22 -22.33 0.89
N ASN A 116 1.88 -23.07 1.78
CA ASN A 116 2.90 -22.58 2.74
C ASN A 116 4.22 -22.09 2.08
N GLY A 117 4.26 -21.88 0.77
CA GLY A 117 5.47 -21.59 0.01
C GLY A 117 5.42 -20.21 -0.63
N LEU A 118 5.50 -19.16 0.19
CA LEU A 118 5.64 -17.79 -0.30
C LEU A 118 6.87 -17.70 -1.21
N VAL A 119 6.68 -17.12 -2.38
CA VAL A 119 7.74 -16.83 -3.34
C VAL A 119 7.59 -15.39 -3.82
N HIS A 120 8.71 -14.83 -4.22
CA HIS A 120 8.85 -13.47 -4.71
C HIS A 120 9.36 -13.49 -6.15
N ALA A 121 9.13 -12.42 -6.90
CA ALA A 121 9.71 -12.21 -8.21
C ALA A 121 10.05 -10.72 -8.39
N LEU A 122 11.09 -10.42 -9.15
CA LEU A 122 11.42 -9.05 -9.55
C LEU A 122 11.03 -8.83 -11.00
N VAL A 123 10.17 -7.84 -11.23
CA VAL A 123 9.80 -7.36 -12.54
C VAL A 123 10.59 -6.09 -12.81
N PHE A 124 11.30 -6.04 -13.93
CA PHE A 124 12.21 -4.96 -14.26
C PHE A 124 11.65 -4.05 -15.35
N PHE A 125 12.03 -2.77 -15.30
CA PHE A 125 11.65 -1.77 -16.30
C PHE A 125 12.86 -0.93 -16.73
N THR A 126 12.84 -0.45 -17.97
CA THR A 126 13.70 0.64 -18.46
C THR A 126 12.85 1.80 -18.92
N GLY A 127 12.92 2.92 -18.21
CA GLY A 127 11.89 3.95 -18.32
C GLY A 127 10.50 3.37 -18.06
N GLU A 128 9.62 3.47 -19.06
CA GLU A 128 8.25 2.93 -19.04
C GLU A 128 8.16 1.48 -19.52
N ASP A 129 9.20 0.98 -20.17
CA ASP A 129 9.18 -0.29 -20.88
C ASP A 129 9.47 -1.46 -19.95
N LEU A 130 8.64 -2.49 -20.03
CA LEU A 130 8.76 -3.74 -19.27
C LEU A 130 9.85 -4.65 -19.86
N PHE A 131 10.77 -5.14 -19.02
CA PHE A 131 11.65 -6.24 -19.41
C PHE A 131 10.92 -7.58 -19.34
N THR A 132 10.84 -8.25 -20.49
CA THR A 132 10.28 -9.60 -20.62
C THR A 132 11.33 -10.67 -20.95
N ASP A 133 12.56 -10.26 -21.33
CA ASP A 133 13.69 -11.16 -21.61
C ASP A 133 14.94 -10.72 -20.83
N PRO A 134 15.43 -11.52 -19.86
CA PRO A 134 14.84 -12.79 -19.44
C PRO A 134 13.52 -12.59 -18.67
N ALA A 135 12.61 -13.55 -18.78
CA ALA A 135 11.33 -13.48 -18.08
C ALA A 135 11.53 -13.50 -16.55
N PRO A 136 10.75 -12.74 -15.76
CA PRO A 136 10.94 -12.66 -14.31
C PRO A 136 10.98 -14.02 -13.64
N ARG A 137 11.94 -14.21 -12.73
CA ARG A 137 12.15 -15.48 -12.05
C ARG A 137 11.69 -15.42 -10.60
N GLN A 138 11.07 -16.49 -10.14
CA GLN A 138 10.63 -16.63 -8.75
C GLN A 138 11.77 -17.05 -7.82
N PHE A 139 11.68 -16.69 -6.54
CA PHE A 139 12.60 -17.09 -5.47
C PHE A 139 11.87 -17.13 -4.13
N LYS A 140 12.26 -18.05 -3.23
CA LYS A 140 11.48 -18.35 -2.00
C LYS A 140 11.66 -17.36 -0.85
N GLU A 141 12.78 -16.65 -0.79
CA GLU A 141 13.09 -15.74 0.31
C GLU A 141 13.66 -14.44 -0.27
N ALA A 142 13.03 -13.29 0.03
CA ALA A 142 13.56 -12.00 -0.39
C ALA A 142 14.89 -11.71 0.35
N ALA A 143 16.02 -11.44 -0.33
CA ALA A 143 16.25 -10.60 -1.52
C ALA A 143 16.05 -9.12 -1.21
N SER A 144 16.84 -8.57 -0.28
CA SER A 144 16.98 -7.11 -0.23
C SER A 144 17.49 -6.64 -1.60
N VAL A 145 16.94 -5.52 -2.06
CA VAL A 145 17.34 -4.89 -3.32
C VAL A 145 17.94 -3.55 -3.00
N GLU A 146 19.19 -3.35 -3.43
CA GLU A 146 19.93 -2.12 -3.20
C GLU A 146 20.28 -1.48 -4.54
N ARG A 147 19.95 -0.19 -4.68
CA ARG A 147 20.34 0.58 -5.86
C ARG A 147 21.82 0.93 -5.78
N ILE A 148 22.58 0.59 -6.82
CA ILE A 148 23.98 0.99 -6.97
C ILE A 148 24.03 2.35 -7.70
N ASP A 149 23.39 2.40 -8.88
CA ASP A 149 23.29 3.59 -9.72
C ASP A 149 21.98 3.56 -10.55
N ASP A 150 21.89 4.41 -11.58
CA ASP A 150 20.69 4.53 -12.41
C ASP A 150 20.45 3.29 -13.28
N ARG A 151 21.48 2.49 -13.54
CA ARG A 151 21.48 1.33 -14.45
C ARG A 151 21.76 0.00 -13.76
N SER A 152 22.03 0.00 -12.45
CA SER A 152 22.52 -1.17 -11.73
C SER A 152 21.93 -1.29 -10.33
N ILE A 153 21.64 -2.53 -9.93
CA ILE A 153 21.15 -2.88 -8.60
C ILE A 153 21.87 -4.14 -8.10
N THR A 154 21.89 -4.35 -6.79
CA THR A 154 22.25 -5.62 -6.16
C THR A 154 21.01 -6.26 -5.57
N VAL A 155 20.78 -7.54 -5.89
CA VAL A 155 19.71 -8.35 -5.31
C VAL A 155 20.36 -9.43 -4.43
N THR A 156 20.05 -9.43 -3.14
CA THR A 156 20.67 -10.33 -2.15
C THR A 156 19.80 -11.52 -1.80
N TYR A 157 19.90 -12.58 -2.59
CA TYR A 157 19.10 -13.77 -2.38
C TYR A 157 19.44 -14.47 -1.06
N ARG A 158 18.41 -14.91 -0.34
CA ARG A 158 18.58 -15.68 0.90
C ARG A 158 18.26 -17.15 0.69
N ARG A 159 18.98 -17.97 1.44
CA ARG A 159 18.72 -19.40 1.56
C ARG A 159 18.85 -19.79 3.02
N THR A 160 17.75 -20.20 3.65
CA THR A 160 17.82 -20.92 4.92
C THR A 160 17.87 -22.44 4.70
N ALA A 161 18.96 -23.08 5.14
CA ALA A 161 19.10 -24.54 5.19
C ALA A 161 19.62 -24.97 6.56
N GLU A 162 18.97 -25.95 7.20
CA GLU A 162 19.38 -26.51 8.50
C GLU A 162 19.67 -25.46 9.59
N SER A 163 18.89 -24.36 9.62
CA SER A 163 19.05 -23.21 10.53
C SER A 163 20.24 -22.28 10.23
N VAL A 164 20.94 -22.48 9.11
CA VAL A 164 21.94 -21.54 8.58
C VAL A 164 21.29 -20.74 7.46
N THR A 165 21.42 -19.41 7.51
CA THR A 165 20.97 -18.52 6.42
C THR A 165 22.20 -18.03 5.65
N GLU A 166 22.25 -18.35 4.37
CA GLU A 166 23.26 -17.87 3.44
C GLU A 166 22.69 -16.73 2.59
N GLU A 167 23.48 -15.68 2.39
CA GLU A 167 23.14 -14.55 1.53
C GLU A 167 24.01 -14.57 0.28
N HIS A 168 23.39 -14.39 -0.89
CA HIS A 168 24.04 -14.40 -2.19
C HIS A 168 23.68 -13.12 -2.95
N PRO A 169 24.54 -12.09 -2.91
CA PRO A 169 24.34 -10.87 -3.69
C PRO A 169 24.61 -11.14 -5.18
N VAL A 170 23.71 -10.66 -6.03
CA VAL A 170 23.83 -10.68 -7.48
C VAL A 170 23.58 -9.28 -8.02
N ASP A 171 24.54 -8.76 -8.76
CA ASP A 171 24.42 -7.46 -9.41
C ASP A 171 23.72 -7.61 -10.75
N TYR A 172 22.59 -6.93 -10.89
CA TYR A 172 21.90 -6.76 -12.16
C TYR A 172 22.27 -5.42 -12.77
N ARG A 173 22.52 -5.41 -14.09
CA ARG A 173 22.93 -4.21 -14.83
C ARG A 173 22.25 -4.13 -16.18
N LEU A 174 21.80 -2.93 -16.53
CA LEU A 174 21.29 -2.63 -17.86
C LEU A 174 22.43 -2.23 -18.81
N ASP A 175 22.66 -3.04 -19.83
CA ASP A 175 23.71 -2.85 -20.85
C ASP A 175 23.14 -3.08 -22.25
N ASP A 176 23.31 -2.11 -23.16
CA ASP A 176 22.77 -2.18 -24.53
C ASP A 176 21.29 -2.62 -24.62
N GLY A 177 20.45 -2.12 -23.71
CA GLY A 177 19.02 -2.46 -23.65
C GLY A 177 18.73 -3.89 -23.16
N ARG A 178 19.70 -4.57 -22.57
CA ARG A 178 19.56 -5.92 -22.02
C ARG A 178 19.86 -5.93 -20.54
N LEU A 179 19.07 -6.70 -19.79
CA LEU A 179 19.34 -6.96 -18.39
C LEU A 179 20.38 -8.09 -18.26
N LEU A 180 21.51 -7.78 -17.64
CA LEU A 180 22.59 -8.72 -17.33
C LEU A 180 22.63 -9.01 -15.83
N GLY A 181 23.23 -10.13 -15.41
CA GLY A 181 23.45 -10.48 -13.99
C GLY A 181 22.89 -11.85 -13.63
N GLU A 182 21.85 -12.31 -14.33
CA GLU A 182 21.18 -13.57 -14.04
C GLU A 182 22.12 -14.80 -14.17
N GLU A 183 23.15 -14.72 -15.02
CA GLU A 183 24.15 -15.77 -15.20
C GLU A 183 24.96 -16.08 -13.92
N ARG A 184 24.93 -15.16 -12.94
CA ARG A 184 25.63 -15.28 -11.65
C ARG A 184 24.77 -15.92 -10.56
N LEU A 185 23.50 -16.22 -10.85
CA LEU A 185 22.64 -16.91 -9.89
C LEU A 185 23.22 -18.28 -9.50
N PRO A 186 23.10 -18.67 -8.21
CA PRO A 186 23.34 -20.04 -7.77
C PRO A 186 22.57 -21.06 -8.63
N ALA A 187 23.13 -22.27 -8.81
CA ALA A 187 22.53 -23.30 -9.65
C ALA A 187 21.09 -23.63 -9.23
N GLU A 188 20.85 -23.70 -7.92
CA GLU A 188 19.55 -24.01 -7.34
C GLU A 188 18.51 -22.93 -7.61
N GLN A 189 18.92 -21.68 -7.87
CA GLN A 189 18.04 -20.59 -8.21
C GLN A 189 17.84 -20.47 -9.73
N ARG A 190 18.81 -20.90 -10.54
CA ARG A 190 18.73 -20.89 -12.02
C ARG A 190 17.63 -21.77 -12.59
N ASP A 191 17.14 -22.73 -11.82
CA ASP A 191 16.07 -23.65 -12.21
C ASP A 191 14.70 -23.28 -11.61
N ASN A 192 14.59 -22.14 -10.91
CA ASN A 192 13.32 -21.71 -10.36
C ASN A 192 12.31 -21.34 -11.46
N VAL A 193 11.03 -21.51 -11.13
CA VAL A 193 9.88 -21.12 -11.95
C VAL A 193 10.01 -19.68 -12.46
N ARG A 194 9.64 -19.46 -13.73
CA ARG A 194 9.54 -18.11 -14.30
C ARG A 194 8.08 -17.72 -14.51
N LEU A 195 7.85 -16.42 -14.47
CA LEU A 195 6.58 -15.83 -14.87
C LEU A 195 6.48 -15.85 -16.40
N ASP A 196 5.33 -16.23 -16.92
CA ASP A 196 5.04 -16.19 -18.34
C ASP A 196 4.24 -14.93 -18.68
N LEU A 197 4.95 -13.92 -19.17
CA LEU A 197 4.40 -12.64 -19.61
C LEU A 197 3.94 -12.65 -21.08
N THR A 198 3.90 -13.83 -21.72
CA THR A 198 3.38 -13.99 -23.10
C THR A 198 1.92 -14.44 -23.11
N ARG A 199 1.39 -14.88 -21.96
CA ARG A 199 -0.01 -15.25 -21.76
C ARG A 199 -0.74 -14.18 -20.94
N VAL A 200 -1.99 -13.91 -21.31
CA VAL A 200 -2.86 -13.03 -20.52
C VAL A 200 -3.18 -13.69 -19.19
N GLY A 201 -3.28 -12.91 -18.11
CA GLY A 201 -3.85 -13.41 -16.86
C GLY A 201 -5.33 -13.77 -17.01
N PRO A 202 -5.95 -14.42 -16.01
CA PRO A 202 -7.39 -14.62 -16.01
C PRO A 202 -8.10 -13.25 -16.07
N PRO A 203 -9.26 -13.17 -16.76
CA PRO A 203 -10.05 -11.96 -16.77
C PRO A 203 -10.44 -11.60 -15.34
N THR A 204 -10.36 -10.32 -15.01
CA THR A 204 -10.82 -9.80 -13.72
C THR A 204 -12.07 -8.97 -13.93
N GLU A 205 -13.07 -9.18 -13.07
CA GLU A 205 -14.19 -8.25 -12.91
C GLU A 205 -13.87 -7.15 -11.90
N ASP A 206 -12.76 -7.29 -11.15
CA ASP A 206 -12.34 -6.29 -10.19
C ASP A 206 -11.86 -5.04 -10.92
N PRO A 207 -12.18 -3.86 -10.37
CA PRO A 207 -11.71 -2.63 -10.95
C PRO A 207 -10.19 -2.49 -10.83
N PRO A 208 -9.56 -1.81 -11.79
CA PRO A 208 -8.13 -1.59 -11.74
C PRO A 208 -7.77 -0.67 -10.58
N ARG A 209 -6.70 -1.01 -9.85
CA ARG A 209 -6.19 -0.28 -8.70
C ARG A 209 -5.01 0.61 -9.08
N LEU A 210 -4.87 1.75 -8.40
CA LEU A 210 -3.68 2.58 -8.54
C LEU A 210 -2.54 2.06 -7.68
N PHE A 211 -1.33 2.11 -8.25
CA PHE A 211 -0.12 1.65 -7.58
C PHE A 211 0.92 2.77 -7.42
N GLY A 212 0.77 3.88 -8.15
CA GLY A 212 1.78 4.92 -8.27
C GLY A 212 3.10 4.40 -8.83
N ASN A 213 4.17 5.12 -8.53
CA ASN A 213 5.55 4.77 -8.82
C ASN A 213 6.46 5.26 -7.66
N ALA A 214 7.77 5.07 -7.77
CA ALA A 214 8.75 5.40 -6.73
C ALA A 214 8.77 6.89 -6.36
N ASN A 215 8.39 7.78 -7.28
CA ASN A 215 8.42 9.23 -7.11
C ASN A 215 7.04 9.89 -7.08
N TYR A 216 5.99 9.14 -7.42
CA TYR A 216 4.63 9.64 -7.53
C TYR A 216 3.65 8.68 -6.88
N ARG A 217 2.81 9.20 -6.00
CA ARG A 217 1.64 8.50 -5.49
C ARG A 217 0.41 9.33 -5.85
N PRO A 218 -0.67 8.71 -6.36
CA PRO A 218 -1.91 9.44 -6.62
C PRO A 218 -2.67 9.81 -5.34
N TRP A 219 -2.17 9.39 -4.17
CA TRP A 219 -2.62 9.79 -2.85
C TRP A 219 -1.47 10.42 -2.05
N ASP A 220 -1.80 11.34 -1.16
CA ASP A 220 -0.86 12.00 -0.26
C ASP A 220 -0.50 11.10 0.94
N GLN A 221 -1.47 10.29 1.39
CA GLN A 221 -1.39 9.52 2.65
C GLN A 221 -2.09 8.17 2.51
N GLU A 222 -1.62 7.18 3.27
CA GLU A 222 -2.18 5.83 3.27
C GLU A 222 -2.44 5.35 4.70
N PHE A 223 -3.63 4.79 4.92
CA PHE A 223 -4.05 4.29 6.22
C PHE A 223 -4.55 2.84 6.12
N PRO A 224 -4.39 2.04 7.19
CA PRO A 224 -4.80 0.64 7.17
C PRO A 224 -6.33 0.48 7.19
N MET A 225 -6.81 -0.59 6.53
CA MET A 225 -8.19 -1.08 6.64
C MET A 225 -8.50 -1.59 8.05
N GLY A 226 -9.78 -1.87 8.34
CA GLY A 226 -10.19 -2.53 9.58
C GLY A 226 -10.39 -1.57 10.77
N ARG A 227 -10.53 -0.27 10.52
CA ARG A 227 -10.67 0.78 11.55
C ARG A 227 -11.74 1.80 11.17
N GLN A 228 -12.16 2.59 12.15
CA GLN A 228 -13.02 3.75 11.90
C GLN A 228 -12.14 5.01 11.90
N TYR A 229 -12.41 5.93 10.98
CA TYR A 229 -11.65 7.18 10.83
C TYR A 229 -12.58 8.39 10.84
N SER A 230 -12.16 9.47 11.50
CA SER A 230 -12.77 10.79 11.35
C SER A 230 -12.17 11.51 10.17
N LEU A 231 -12.97 12.25 9.41
CA LEU A 231 -12.52 13.09 8.29
C LEU A 231 -13.32 14.40 8.26
N MET A 232 -12.69 15.46 7.74
CA MET A 232 -13.33 16.75 7.58
C MET A 232 -14.11 16.77 6.26
N MET A 233 -15.33 17.29 6.32
CA MET A 233 -16.21 17.57 5.20
C MET A 233 -16.56 19.06 5.26
N GLY A 234 -15.68 19.87 4.65
CA GLY A 234 -15.61 21.30 4.92
C GLY A 234 -15.40 21.54 6.42
N GLU A 235 -16.24 22.37 7.02
CA GLU A 235 -16.18 22.69 8.46
C GLU A 235 -16.81 21.62 9.38
N LYS A 236 -17.34 20.52 8.81
CA LYS A 236 -18.01 19.46 9.59
C LYS A 236 -17.11 18.25 9.73
N LYS A 237 -17.07 17.69 10.93
CA LYS A 237 -16.45 16.38 11.17
C LYS A 237 -17.48 15.28 10.90
N ILE A 238 -17.12 14.32 10.05
CA ILE A 238 -17.82 13.06 9.89
C ILE A 238 -16.87 11.92 10.24
N ALA A 239 -17.39 10.71 10.41
CA ALA A 239 -16.56 9.53 10.53
C ALA A 239 -17.11 8.39 9.70
N CYS A 240 -16.21 7.57 9.17
CA CYS A 240 -16.51 6.49 8.24
C CYS A 240 -15.95 5.17 8.76
N ASP A 241 -16.72 4.10 8.59
CA ASP A 241 -16.45 2.79 9.14
C ASP A 241 -15.77 1.84 8.12
N PHE A 242 -14.45 1.83 8.13
CA PHE A 242 -13.65 0.85 7.39
C PHE A 242 -13.39 -0.43 8.20
N ALA A 243 -13.89 -0.54 9.43
CA ALA A 243 -13.78 -1.75 10.23
C ALA A 243 -14.80 -2.80 9.80
N THR A 244 -15.99 -2.35 9.40
CA THR A 244 -17.07 -3.21 8.89
C THR A 244 -17.14 -3.25 7.36
N PHE A 245 -16.30 -2.47 6.66
CA PHE A 245 -16.23 -2.48 5.20
C PHE A 245 -15.77 -3.85 4.69
N ASN A 246 -16.60 -4.45 3.85
CA ASN A 246 -16.43 -5.78 3.29
C ASN A 246 -16.23 -5.77 1.76
N GLY A 247 -15.81 -4.63 1.20
CA GLY A 247 -15.74 -4.42 -0.24
C GLY A 247 -17.05 -3.95 -0.88
N MET A 248 -18.17 -4.00 -0.16
CA MET A 248 -19.49 -3.72 -0.72
C MET A 248 -20.06 -2.39 -0.24
N GLN A 249 -20.08 -2.14 1.07
CA GLN A 249 -20.75 -0.98 1.64
C GLN A 249 -19.87 -0.27 2.65
N LEU A 250 -19.68 1.03 2.47
CA LEU A 250 -19.05 1.92 3.43
C LEU A 250 -20.13 2.76 4.12
N VAL A 251 -20.07 2.85 5.45
CA VAL A 251 -21.01 3.66 6.23
C VAL A 251 -20.26 4.86 6.80
N CYS A 252 -20.78 6.05 6.52
CA CYS A 252 -20.32 7.31 7.10
C CYS A 252 -21.42 7.94 7.96
N TYR A 253 -21.03 8.64 9.01
CA TYR A 253 -21.96 9.21 9.98
C TYR A 253 -21.50 10.59 10.44
N SER A 254 -22.48 11.44 10.77
CA SER A 254 -22.27 12.72 11.44
C SER A 254 -22.84 12.64 12.86
N GLU A 255 -21.99 12.85 13.86
CA GLU A 255 -22.41 12.79 15.27
C GLU A 255 -23.13 14.06 15.73
N THR A 256 -22.82 15.20 15.10
CA THR A 256 -23.18 16.53 15.61
C THR A 256 -24.18 17.27 14.73
N ALA A 257 -24.54 16.72 13.57
CA ALA A 257 -25.42 17.36 12.59
C ALA A 257 -26.22 16.35 11.76
N LEU A 258 -27.19 16.86 11.01
CA LEU A 258 -27.91 16.13 9.95
C LEU A 258 -27.52 16.74 8.59
N PRO A 259 -26.30 16.49 8.08
CA PRO A 259 -25.78 17.22 6.92
C PRO A 259 -26.39 16.75 5.59
N TRP A 260 -26.93 15.55 5.50
CA TRP A 260 -27.30 14.96 4.21
C TRP A 260 -28.81 14.95 3.98
N PRO A 261 -29.30 15.12 2.75
CA PRO A 261 -30.72 14.93 2.45
C PRO A 261 -31.11 13.47 2.70
N LEU A 262 -32.31 13.22 3.24
CA LEU A 262 -32.84 11.88 3.48
C LEU A 262 -33.18 11.19 2.14
N LYS A 263 -32.55 10.05 1.88
CA LYS A 263 -32.64 9.24 0.67
C LYS A 263 -32.87 7.78 1.06
N THR A 264 -34.10 7.46 1.38
CA THR A 264 -34.54 6.08 1.67
C THR A 264 -35.00 5.41 0.38
N GLY A 265 -34.38 4.30 -0.01
CA GLY A 265 -34.63 3.65 -1.32
C GLY A 265 -36.10 3.45 -1.67
N ASP A 266 -36.93 3.01 -0.72
CA ASP A 266 -38.34 2.63 -0.99
C ASP A 266 -39.39 3.65 -0.56
N ARG A 267 -38.99 4.79 0.04
CA ARG A 267 -39.93 5.78 0.59
C ARG A 267 -39.54 7.18 0.17
N GLU A 268 -40.47 7.91 -0.43
CA GLU A 268 -40.30 9.35 -0.61
C GLU A 268 -40.20 10.00 0.77
N ALA A 269 -39.02 10.56 1.07
CA ALA A 269 -38.84 11.41 2.22
C ALA A 269 -39.57 12.74 1.99
N ASP A 270 -40.11 13.34 3.06
CA ASP A 270 -40.68 14.69 2.96
C ASP A 270 -39.59 15.65 2.47
N ALA A 271 -39.93 16.54 1.54
CA ALA A 271 -38.98 17.50 0.97
C ALA A 271 -38.27 18.30 2.07
N GLY A 272 -36.94 18.27 2.07
CA GLY A 272 -36.10 18.93 3.08
C GLY A 272 -35.81 18.09 4.34
N SER A 273 -36.26 16.83 4.41
CA SER A 273 -35.83 15.90 5.46
C SER A 273 -34.32 15.64 5.37
N MET A 274 -33.65 15.63 6.52
CA MET A 274 -32.20 15.48 6.63
C MET A 274 -31.82 14.23 7.43
N ALA A 275 -30.59 13.75 7.23
CA ALA A 275 -30.05 12.48 7.68
C ALA A 275 -28.62 12.67 8.21
N ASN A 276 -28.21 11.77 9.10
CA ASN A 276 -26.87 11.75 9.72
C ASN A 276 -26.10 10.46 9.45
N ILE A 277 -26.64 9.54 8.67
CA ILE A 277 -25.97 8.32 8.21
C ILE A 277 -26.02 8.31 6.69
N ALA A 278 -24.89 8.04 6.05
CA ALA A 278 -24.75 7.80 4.62
C ALA A 278 -24.18 6.39 4.40
N LEU A 279 -24.87 5.59 3.59
CA LEU A 279 -24.48 4.25 3.19
C LEU A 279 -24.11 4.31 1.70
N LEU A 280 -22.84 4.06 1.41
CA LEU A 280 -22.26 4.09 0.07
C LEU A 280 -22.13 2.65 -0.44
N ASN A 281 -22.91 2.26 -1.43
CA ASN A 281 -22.88 0.90 -1.99
C ASN A 281 -21.97 0.82 -3.21
N PHE A 282 -20.76 0.29 -3.05
CA PHE A 282 -19.76 0.12 -4.10
C PHE A 282 -20.07 -1.04 -5.07
N GLN A 283 -21.11 -1.86 -4.82
CA GLN A 283 -21.60 -2.87 -5.76
C GLN A 283 -22.70 -2.34 -6.69
N ASP A 284 -22.99 -3.08 -7.77
CA ASP A 284 -24.12 -2.75 -8.64
C ASP A 284 -25.47 -3.11 -7.98
N PRO A 285 -26.47 -2.21 -8.02
CA PRO A 285 -26.40 -0.83 -8.50
C PRO A 285 -25.70 0.09 -7.49
N GLY A 286 -24.78 0.91 -8.00
CA GLY A 286 -24.07 1.89 -7.18
C GLY A 286 -25.00 2.99 -6.71
N GLU A 287 -25.27 3.05 -5.41
CA GLU A 287 -26.19 4.02 -4.84
C GLU A 287 -25.68 4.58 -3.51
N VAL A 288 -26.11 5.80 -3.19
CA VAL A 288 -26.01 6.38 -1.86
C VAL A 288 -27.39 6.43 -1.22
N ARG A 289 -27.52 5.76 -0.08
CA ARG A 289 -28.70 5.84 0.78
C ARG A 289 -28.35 6.63 2.02
N THR A 290 -29.30 7.36 2.57
CA THR A 290 -29.11 8.07 3.82
C THR A 290 -30.24 7.78 4.77
N ASP A 291 -29.93 7.78 6.07
CA ASP A 291 -30.88 7.45 7.13
C ASP A 291 -30.65 8.30 8.38
N VAL A 292 -31.65 8.33 9.25
CA VAL A 292 -31.58 8.93 10.57
C VAL A 292 -31.35 7.82 11.59
N GLY A 293 -30.24 7.87 12.30
CA GLY A 293 -29.94 6.86 13.31
C GLY A 293 -29.03 7.35 14.42
N THR A 294 -28.90 6.52 15.44
CA THR A 294 -27.98 6.75 16.55
C THR A 294 -26.63 6.15 16.22
N PHE A 295 -25.58 6.95 16.42
CA PHE A 295 -24.21 6.51 16.22
C PHE A 295 -23.80 5.44 17.26
N PRO A 296 -23.31 4.24 16.85
CA PRO A 296 -23.09 3.12 17.76
C PRO A 296 -22.03 3.31 18.86
N SER A 297 -21.19 4.35 18.82
CA SER A 297 -20.16 4.57 19.85
C SER A 297 -19.96 6.05 20.21
N GLN A 298 -20.52 6.52 21.33
CA GLN A 298 -20.31 7.91 21.79
C GLN A 298 -18.92 8.18 22.41
N GLU A 299 -17.99 7.20 22.44
CA GLU A 299 -16.76 7.31 23.26
C GLU A 299 -15.41 7.14 22.52
N SER A 300 -15.36 6.88 21.22
CA SER A 300 -14.08 6.74 20.52
C SER A 300 -13.75 7.98 19.70
N THR A 301 -12.78 8.77 20.17
CA THR A 301 -12.04 9.67 19.28
C THR A 301 -11.35 8.83 18.21
N PHE A 302 -11.97 8.71 17.05
CA PHE A 302 -11.36 8.05 15.90
C PHE A 302 -10.13 8.82 15.45
N GLU A 303 -9.18 8.09 14.87
CA GLU A 303 -8.03 8.70 14.22
C GLU A 303 -8.51 9.65 13.12
N MET A 304 -7.95 10.85 13.11
CA MET A 304 -8.35 11.93 12.22
C MET A 304 -7.52 11.85 10.94
N LEU A 305 -8.17 11.66 9.80
CA LEU A 305 -7.52 11.74 8.50
C LEU A 305 -7.05 13.18 8.24
N PRO A 306 -5.93 13.37 7.53
CA PRO A 306 -5.45 14.70 7.17
C PRO A 306 -6.49 15.44 6.32
N ASP A 307 -6.75 16.68 6.71
CA ASP A 307 -7.62 17.58 5.95
C ASP A 307 -6.90 18.12 4.70
N ALA A 308 -7.68 18.58 3.73
CA ALA A 308 -7.19 19.06 2.43
C ALA A 308 -6.22 18.11 1.73
N SER A 309 -6.50 16.80 1.79
CA SER A 309 -5.62 15.74 1.30
C SER A 309 -6.37 14.67 0.50
N VAL A 310 -5.62 13.90 -0.29
CA VAL A 310 -6.08 12.64 -0.88
C VAL A 310 -5.54 11.48 -0.06
N THR A 311 -6.42 10.73 0.58
CA THR A 311 -6.08 9.59 1.43
C THR A 311 -6.52 8.28 0.80
N ARG A 312 -5.64 7.27 0.80
CA ARG A 312 -5.96 5.89 0.42
C ARG A 312 -6.20 5.02 1.66
N ILE A 313 -7.28 4.24 1.64
CA ILE A 313 -7.59 3.20 2.63
C ILE A 313 -8.04 1.94 1.89
N GLY A 314 -7.16 0.95 1.78
CA GLY A 314 -7.40 -0.22 0.93
C GLY A 314 -7.57 0.20 -0.53
N ASP A 315 -8.74 -0.12 -1.11
CA ASP A 315 -9.10 0.24 -2.49
C ASP A 315 -9.94 1.54 -2.59
N ILE A 316 -10.22 2.18 -1.44
CA ILE A 316 -10.98 3.43 -1.38
C ILE A 316 -10.02 4.62 -1.34
N ILE A 317 -10.33 5.63 -2.14
CA ILE A 317 -9.72 6.95 -2.13
C ILE A 317 -10.72 7.96 -1.56
N ILE A 318 -10.24 8.77 -0.62
CA ILE A 318 -10.98 9.89 -0.02
C ILE A 318 -10.25 11.17 -0.39
N ASP A 319 -10.96 12.11 -1.01
CA ASP A 319 -10.46 13.44 -1.33
C ASP A 319 -11.20 14.49 -0.48
N THR A 320 -10.48 15.12 0.44
CA THR A 320 -10.96 16.17 1.35
C THR A 320 -10.51 17.57 0.94
N ARG A 321 -9.98 17.76 -0.27
CA ARG A 321 -9.47 19.07 -0.75
C ARG A 321 -10.55 20.12 -1.01
N SER A 322 -11.82 19.76 -0.86
CA SER A 322 -12.97 20.66 -1.04
C SER A 322 -13.98 20.49 0.09
N ASP A 323 -14.94 21.42 0.20
CA ASP A 323 -16.03 21.34 1.18
C ASP A 323 -16.94 20.11 0.99
N VAL A 324 -16.89 19.51 -0.20
CA VAL A 324 -17.57 18.25 -0.52
C VAL A 324 -16.51 17.16 -0.58
N VAL A 325 -16.66 16.16 0.28
CA VAL A 325 -15.78 14.99 0.29
C VAL A 325 -16.16 14.08 -0.85
N LYS A 326 -15.16 13.70 -1.63
CA LYS A 326 -15.32 12.67 -2.65
C LYS A 326 -14.75 11.36 -2.12
N ILE A 327 -15.58 10.33 -2.07
CA ILE A 327 -15.18 8.98 -1.65
C ILE A 327 -15.41 8.06 -2.83
N HIS A 328 -14.38 7.36 -3.28
CA HIS A 328 -14.46 6.57 -4.51
C HIS A 328 -13.55 5.36 -4.50
N ASP A 329 -13.92 4.35 -5.27
CA ASP A 329 -13.00 3.32 -5.75
C ASP A 329 -12.73 3.59 -7.25
N ALA A 330 -12.32 2.57 -7.99
CA ALA A 330 -12.10 2.70 -9.43
C ALA A 330 -13.38 2.56 -10.27
N ASN A 331 -14.48 2.06 -9.71
CA ASN A 331 -15.77 1.91 -10.39
C ASN A 331 -16.75 3.05 -10.11
N ARG A 332 -16.72 3.60 -8.89
CA ARG A 332 -17.78 4.45 -8.36
C ARG A 332 -17.22 5.56 -7.51
N ALA A 333 -17.93 6.68 -7.51
CA ALA A 333 -17.65 7.78 -6.64
C ALA A 333 -18.93 8.34 -6.02
N TYR A 334 -18.77 8.83 -4.79
CA TYR A 334 -19.81 9.47 -4.01
C TYR A 334 -19.33 10.83 -3.57
N LEU A 335 -20.26 11.78 -3.55
CA LEU A 335 -20.06 13.11 -3.01
C LEU A 335 -20.87 13.24 -1.72
N LEU A 336 -20.20 13.59 -0.63
CA LEU A 336 -20.79 13.90 0.66
C LEU A 336 -20.46 15.36 1.02
N GLY A 337 -21.48 16.15 1.28
CA GLY A 337 -21.37 17.56 1.69
C GLY A 337 -22.62 18.02 2.41
N GLU A 338 -22.64 19.26 2.92
CA GLU A 338 -23.86 19.83 3.49
C GLU A 338 -24.93 19.98 2.39
N GLY A 339 -26.06 19.29 2.55
CA GLY A 339 -27.12 19.18 1.55
C GLY A 339 -26.81 18.23 0.38
N ILE A 340 -25.64 17.56 0.37
CA ILE A 340 -25.14 16.78 -0.78
C ILE A 340 -24.88 15.33 -0.36
N ALA A 341 -25.55 14.40 -1.02
CA ALA A 341 -25.28 12.96 -0.93
C ALA A 341 -25.58 12.34 -2.29
N GLU A 342 -24.60 12.30 -3.20
CA GLU A 342 -24.82 11.98 -4.61
C GLU A 342 -23.87 10.90 -5.11
N THR A 343 -24.34 10.10 -6.08
CA THR A 343 -23.54 9.16 -6.83
C THR A 343 -23.08 9.81 -8.12
N LEU A 344 -21.80 9.65 -8.47
CA LEU A 344 -21.24 10.09 -9.75
C LEU A 344 -21.20 8.91 -10.73
N GLY A 345 -21.82 9.08 -11.90
CA GLY A 345 -22.04 8.02 -12.90
C GLY A 345 -20.84 7.73 -13.82
N VAL A 346 -19.61 7.83 -13.33
CA VAL A 346 -18.40 7.55 -14.13
C VAL A 346 -17.29 7.03 -13.22
N PRO A 347 -16.43 6.12 -13.72
CA PRO A 347 -15.19 5.82 -13.01
C PRO A 347 -14.43 7.14 -12.89
N THR A 348 -14.20 7.56 -11.65
CA THR A 348 -13.43 8.78 -11.41
C THR A 348 -11.95 8.60 -11.67
N LEU A 349 -11.55 7.37 -11.99
CA LEU A 349 -10.22 7.00 -12.42
C LEU A 349 -10.25 6.60 -13.89
N GLN A 350 -9.60 7.40 -14.74
CA GLN A 350 -9.29 7.01 -16.11
C GLN A 350 -7.85 6.53 -16.14
N LEU A 351 -7.65 5.24 -16.41
CA LEU A 351 -6.33 4.67 -16.64
C LEU A 351 -6.06 4.61 -18.13
N ASP A 352 -4.87 5.04 -18.52
CA ASP A 352 -4.39 4.82 -19.88
C ASP A 352 -3.89 3.37 -20.04
N THR A 353 -4.75 2.50 -20.58
CA THR A 353 -4.42 1.10 -20.86
C THR A 353 -3.82 0.89 -22.25
N SER A 354 -3.49 1.95 -22.99
CA SER A 354 -2.96 1.83 -24.36
C SER A 354 -1.61 1.12 -24.44
N ARG A 355 -0.86 1.06 -23.33
CA ARG A 355 0.42 0.35 -23.22
C ARG A 355 0.26 -1.15 -22.94
N TYR A 356 -0.96 -1.65 -22.75
CA TYR A 356 -1.17 -3.07 -22.46
C TYR A 356 -0.86 -3.91 -23.70
N PRO A 357 -0.14 -5.03 -23.56
CA PRO A 357 0.12 -5.92 -24.69
C PRO A 357 -1.20 -6.41 -25.33
N GLN A 358 -1.27 -6.34 -26.65
CA GLN A 358 -2.48 -6.69 -27.42
C GLN A 358 -2.43 -8.09 -28.03
N ASP A 359 -1.26 -8.72 -28.00
CA ASP A 359 -0.92 -9.97 -28.68
C ASP A 359 -0.61 -11.12 -27.72
N LEU A 360 -1.14 -11.06 -26.50
CA LEU A 360 -0.99 -12.12 -25.51
C LEU A 360 -1.76 -13.38 -25.92
N ILE A 361 -1.15 -14.54 -25.66
CA ILE A 361 -1.80 -15.84 -25.80
C ILE A 361 -2.95 -15.90 -24.78
N PRO A 362 -4.17 -16.31 -25.18
CA PRO A 362 -5.30 -16.44 -24.25
C PRO A 362 -4.99 -17.37 -23.07
N TRP A 363 -5.67 -17.11 -21.95
CA TRP A 363 -5.59 -17.97 -20.77
C TRP A 363 -6.17 -19.36 -21.10
N GLU A 364 -5.35 -20.40 -20.98
CA GLU A 364 -5.77 -21.80 -20.95
C GLU A 364 -5.69 -22.27 -19.50
N GLY A 365 -6.85 -22.39 -18.85
CA GLY A 365 -6.97 -22.81 -17.45
C GLY A 365 -6.68 -24.28 -17.20
#